data_AF-A0A8T6RIW7-F1
#
_entry.id   AF-A0A8T6RIW7-F1
#
_cell.length_a   1.000
_cell.length_b   1.000
_cell.length_c   1.000
_cell.angle_alpha   90.00
_cell.angle_beta   90.00
_cell.angle_gamma   90.00
#
_symmetry.space_group_name_H-M   'P 1'
#
loop_
_entity.id
_entity.type
_entity.pdbx_description
1 polymer ?
#
loop_
_entity_poly.entity_id
_entity_poly.type
_entity_poly.pdbx_seq_one_letter_code
_entity_poly.pdbx_strand_id
1 'polypeptide(L)'
;METLQHKDYWQKSVPVLIIGFAIWGFTSFFFESLIMNSPPSLFIFLIVVYFAVWFGVIALTFSNHNVPAMCLFYLSSFITGLITTPIFNIILAQFGTVGAARLFTAVSMVSIASLTGAFFFGAWVKKRVTEDVELHWGKALLIGGLLLLIIEPTIAIIYGGDLILFWTSFIVLIWMYAAGIYYGMALDEEIERNNWMYFVLSYFLTLINIIIRLLYIISALTKNN
;
A
#
# COMPACT_ATOMS: atom_id res chain seq x y z
N MET A 1 -20.52 -21.63 12.47
CA MET A 1 -21.11 -20.35 12.03
C MET A 1 -20.03 -19.41 11.50
N GLU A 2 -18.82 -19.41 12.07
CA GLU A 2 -17.62 -18.68 11.58
C GLU A 2 -17.25 -18.93 10.10
N THR A 3 -17.31 -20.17 9.61
CA THR A 3 -16.89 -20.50 8.23
C THR A 3 -17.73 -19.84 7.13
N LEU A 4 -18.97 -19.44 7.43
CA LEU A 4 -19.85 -18.75 6.48
C LEU A 4 -19.52 -17.26 6.38
N GLN A 5 -19.21 -16.59 7.49
CA GLN A 5 -18.86 -15.16 7.51
C GLN A 5 -17.55 -14.87 6.76
N HIS A 6 -16.55 -15.74 6.89
CA HIS A 6 -15.31 -15.62 6.12
C HIS A 6 -15.50 -15.80 4.62
N LYS A 7 -16.36 -16.74 4.21
CA LYS A 7 -16.64 -16.98 2.79
C LYS A 7 -17.32 -15.76 2.18
N ASP A 8 -18.26 -15.16 2.91
CA ASP A 8 -18.95 -13.94 2.48
C ASP A 8 -18.01 -12.73 2.42
N TYR A 9 -17.03 -12.63 3.32
CA TYR A 9 -16.01 -11.59 3.27
C TYR A 9 -15.20 -11.65 1.97
N TRP A 10 -14.64 -12.81 1.63
CA TRP A 10 -13.81 -12.93 0.42
C TRP A 10 -14.60 -12.72 -0.87
N GLN A 11 -15.85 -13.21 -0.90
CA GLN A 11 -16.75 -13.01 -2.03
C GLN A 11 -17.11 -11.53 -2.25
N LYS A 12 -17.10 -10.70 -1.20
CA LYS A 12 -17.31 -9.25 -1.30
C LYS A 12 -16.03 -8.49 -1.60
N SER A 13 -14.94 -8.80 -0.89
CA SER A 13 -13.69 -8.05 -0.93
C SER A 13 -12.92 -8.22 -2.24
N VAL A 14 -12.89 -9.44 -2.81
CA VAL A 14 -12.10 -9.71 -4.03
C VAL A 14 -12.63 -8.96 -5.25
N PRO A 15 -13.93 -8.96 -5.58
CA PRO A 15 -14.45 -8.16 -6.69
C PRO A 15 -14.20 -6.67 -6.52
N VAL A 16 -14.34 -6.14 -5.29
CA VAL A 16 -14.08 -4.73 -4.99
C VAL A 16 -12.61 -4.38 -5.20
N LEU A 17 -11.69 -5.24 -4.75
CA LEU A 17 -10.25 -5.09 -5.01
C LEU A 17 -9.96 -5.07 -6.52
N ILE A 18 -10.54 -6.01 -7.29
CA ILE A 18 -10.37 -6.08 -8.74
C ILE A 18 -10.84 -4.77 -9.40
N ILE A 19 -12.00 -4.24 -9.01
CA ILE A 19 -12.50 -2.96 -9.52
C ILE A 19 -11.56 -1.81 -9.13
N GLY A 20 -11.04 -1.79 -7.90
CA GLY A 20 -10.05 -0.81 -7.47
C GLY A 20 -8.78 -0.84 -8.31
N PHE A 21 -8.23 -2.03 -8.60
CA PHE A 21 -7.08 -2.17 -9.50
C PHE A 21 -7.40 -1.77 -10.94
N ALA A 22 -8.61 -2.05 -11.43
CA ALA A 22 -9.04 -1.62 -12.75
C ALA A 22 -9.14 -0.09 -12.84
N ILE A 23 -9.69 0.58 -11.81
CA ILE A 23 -9.73 2.04 -11.72
C ILE A 23 -8.31 2.60 -11.68
N TRP A 24 -7.45 2.05 -10.81
CA TRP A 24 -6.05 2.46 -10.69
C TRP A 24 -5.32 2.37 -12.04
N GLY A 25 -5.37 1.20 -12.69
CA GLY A 25 -4.73 0.98 -13.99
C GLY A 25 -5.32 1.87 -15.10
N PHE A 26 -6.65 2.01 -15.14
CA PHE A 26 -7.32 2.90 -16.09
C PHE A 26 -6.88 4.35 -15.90
N THR A 27 -6.86 4.85 -14.68
CA THR A 27 -6.45 6.22 -14.37
C THR A 27 -4.99 6.44 -14.72
N SER A 28 -4.11 5.49 -14.42
CA SER A 28 -2.70 5.58 -14.79
C SER A 28 -2.49 5.66 -16.30
N PHE A 29 -3.24 4.86 -17.07
CA PHE A 29 -3.16 4.85 -18.53
C PHE A 29 -3.78 6.11 -19.17
N PHE A 30 -5.00 6.47 -18.75
CA PHE A 30 -5.78 7.52 -19.41
C PHE A 30 -5.22 8.93 -19.15
N PHE A 31 -4.69 9.18 -17.95
CA PHE A 31 -4.17 10.49 -17.56
C PHE A 31 -2.65 10.62 -17.69
N GLU A 32 -1.96 9.60 -18.22
CA GLU A 32 -0.49 9.58 -18.34
C GLU A 32 0.04 10.87 -18.99
N SER A 33 -0.50 11.24 -20.15
CA SER A 33 -0.06 12.41 -20.91
C SER A 33 -0.26 13.72 -20.15
N LEU A 34 -1.33 13.84 -19.36
CA LEU A 34 -1.61 15.01 -18.55
C LEU A 34 -0.63 15.11 -17.37
N ILE A 35 -0.34 14.00 -16.72
CA ILE A 35 0.51 13.96 -15.52
C ILE A 35 1.98 14.17 -15.89
N MET A 36 2.46 13.55 -16.98
CA MET A 36 3.86 13.64 -17.38
C MET A 36 4.26 15.04 -17.89
N ASN A 37 3.29 15.83 -18.36
CA ASN A 37 3.50 17.22 -18.78
C ASN A 37 3.28 18.23 -17.64
N SER A 38 2.97 17.76 -16.43
CA SER A 38 2.69 18.62 -15.29
C SER A 38 3.97 19.19 -14.64
N PRO A 39 3.92 20.38 -14.03
CA PRO A 39 5.09 20.97 -13.38
C PRO A 39 5.54 20.12 -12.16
N PRO A 40 6.85 20.09 -11.84
CA PRO A 40 7.39 19.31 -10.71
C PRO A 40 6.72 19.60 -9.35
N SER A 41 6.22 20.82 -9.15
CA SER A 41 5.47 21.21 -7.95
C SER A 41 4.16 20.43 -7.78
N LEU A 42 3.46 20.11 -8.89
CA LEU A 42 2.25 19.30 -8.85
C LEU A 42 2.58 17.87 -8.40
N PHE A 43 3.72 17.32 -8.82
CA PHE A 43 4.17 15.99 -8.43
C PHE A 43 4.49 15.88 -6.94
N ILE A 44 5.21 16.86 -6.37
CA ILE A 44 5.48 16.90 -4.92
C ILE A 44 4.18 17.01 -4.13
N PHE A 45 3.26 17.88 -4.56
CA PHE A 45 1.93 18.01 -3.95
C PHE A 45 1.16 16.69 -3.97
N LEU A 46 1.15 16.02 -5.12
CA LEU A 46 0.52 14.71 -5.32
C LEU A 46 1.11 13.64 -4.39
N ILE A 47 2.44 13.57 -4.22
CA ILE A 47 3.07 12.64 -3.26
C ILE A 47 2.62 12.93 -1.82
N VAL A 48 2.62 14.19 -1.40
CA VAL A 48 2.18 14.58 -0.04
C VAL A 48 0.71 14.20 0.18
N VAL A 49 -0.15 14.47 -0.80
CA VAL A 49 -1.57 14.09 -0.76
C VAL A 49 -1.74 12.57 -0.68
N TYR A 50 -0.95 11.78 -1.43
CA TYR A 50 -0.99 10.32 -1.36
C TYR A 50 -0.67 9.79 0.03
N PHE A 51 0.42 10.25 0.65
CA PHE A 51 0.80 9.82 1.99
C PHE A 51 -0.22 10.30 3.02
N ALA A 52 -0.78 11.50 2.87
CA ALA A 52 -1.85 12.01 3.74
C ALA A 52 -3.14 11.19 3.61
N VAL A 53 -3.54 10.79 2.39
CA VAL A 53 -4.69 9.92 2.15
C VAL A 53 -4.44 8.53 2.73
N TRP A 54 -3.27 7.95 2.49
CA TRP A 54 -2.91 6.64 3.04
C TRP A 54 -2.90 6.63 4.57
N PHE A 55 -2.28 7.64 5.19
CA PHE A 55 -2.27 7.76 6.64
C PHE A 55 -3.65 8.06 7.22
N GLY A 56 -4.42 8.93 6.56
CA GLY A 56 -5.80 9.23 6.92
C GLY A 56 -6.69 7.98 6.88
N VAL A 57 -6.52 7.11 5.88
CA VAL A 57 -7.21 5.82 5.79
C VAL A 57 -6.82 4.89 6.93
N ILE A 58 -5.53 4.79 7.25
CA ILE A 58 -5.05 3.97 8.36
C ILE A 58 -5.68 4.49 9.66
N ALA A 59 -5.60 5.78 9.94
CA ALA A 59 -6.21 6.40 11.12
C ALA A 59 -7.75 6.24 11.18
N LEU A 60 -8.43 6.31 10.03
CA LEU A 60 -9.87 6.07 9.93
C LEU A 60 -10.25 4.61 10.22
N THR A 61 -9.40 3.66 9.82
CA THR A 61 -9.56 2.23 10.16
C THR A 61 -9.59 2.04 11.69
N PHE A 62 -8.85 2.85 12.44
CA PHE A 62 -8.80 2.76 13.91
C PHE A 62 -9.84 3.61 14.66
N SER A 63 -10.60 4.49 13.98
CA SER A 63 -11.47 5.48 14.66
C SER A 63 -12.98 5.16 14.64
N ASN A 64 -13.39 3.95 14.24
CA ASN A 64 -14.78 3.46 14.38
C ASN A 64 -15.86 4.41 13.77
N HIS A 65 -15.52 5.14 12.71
CA HIS A 65 -16.43 6.10 12.08
C HIS A 65 -17.16 5.51 10.86
N ASN A 66 -18.47 5.79 10.77
CA ASN A 66 -19.36 5.48 9.65
C ASN A 66 -19.10 6.35 8.40
N VAL A 67 -17.83 6.55 8.01
CA VAL A 67 -17.50 7.22 6.74
C VAL A 67 -17.86 6.27 5.59
N PRO A 68 -18.34 6.76 4.43
CA PRO A 68 -18.59 5.90 3.26
C PRO A 68 -17.29 5.31 2.69
N ALA A 69 -16.81 4.23 3.31
CA ALA A 69 -15.54 3.56 3.01
C ALA A 69 -15.45 3.10 1.55
N MET A 70 -16.57 2.76 0.91
CA MET A 70 -16.61 2.45 -0.53
C MET A 70 -16.25 3.65 -1.41
N CYS A 71 -16.81 4.83 -1.12
CA CYS A 71 -16.49 6.05 -1.86
C CYS A 71 -15.02 6.42 -1.68
N LEU A 72 -14.53 6.35 -0.43
CA LEU A 72 -13.12 6.56 -0.12
C LEU A 72 -12.21 5.59 -0.87
N PHE A 73 -12.61 4.32 -1.00
CA PHE A 73 -11.82 3.33 -1.70
C PHE A 73 -11.68 3.62 -3.20
N TYR A 74 -12.79 3.91 -3.88
CA TYR A 74 -12.75 4.21 -5.31
C TYR A 74 -12.03 5.53 -5.59
N LEU A 75 -12.25 6.55 -4.75
CA LEU A 75 -11.52 7.80 -4.83
C LEU A 75 -10.02 7.60 -4.60
N SER A 76 -9.64 6.81 -3.60
CA SER A 76 -8.24 6.48 -3.32
C SER A 76 -7.60 5.68 -4.44
N SER A 77 -8.34 4.75 -5.06
CA SER A 77 -7.86 3.98 -6.22
C SER A 77 -7.55 4.90 -7.41
N PHE A 78 -8.45 5.86 -7.68
CA PHE A 78 -8.26 6.87 -8.71
C PHE A 78 -7.05 7.78 -8.41
N ILE A 79 -7.02 8.38 -7.22
CA ILE A 79 -5.95 9.27 -6.78
C ILE A 79 -4.60 8.56 -6.82
N THR A 80 -4.54 7.32 -6.33
CA THR A 80 -3.33 6.50 -6.39
C THR A 80 -2.86 6.33 -7.83
N GLY A 81 -3.76 6.08 -8.78
CA GLY A 81 -3.40 5.95 -10.19
C GLY A 81 -2.73 7.19 -10.75
N LEU A 82 -3.25 8.38 -10.43
CA LEU A 82 -2.63 9.64 -10.84
C LEU A 82 -1.21 9.80 -10.28
N ILE A 83 -1.01 9.41 -9.03
CA ILE A 83 0.23 9.69 -8.29
C ILE A 83 1.32 8.68 -8.63
N THR A 84 0.96 7.40 -8.81
CA THR A 84 1.93 6.35 -9.08
C THR A 84 2.45 6.35 -10.51
N THR A 85 1.70 6.93 -11.46
CA THR A 85 2.10 7.00 -12.88
C THR A 85 3.45 7.67 -13.10
N PRO A 86 3.70 8.91 -12.64
CA PRO A 86 5.00 9.55 -12.81
C PRO A 86 6.11 8.80 -12.06
N ILE A 87 5.80 8.19 -10.91
CA ILE A 87 6.75 7.36 -10.15
C ILE A 87 7.18 6.14 -10.99
N PHE A 88 6.22 5.42 -11.56
CA PHE A 88 6.52 4.27 -12.43
C PHE A 88 7.27 4.68 -13.67
N ASN A 89 6.91 5.79 -14.32
CA ASN A 89 7.62 6.25 -15.50
C ASN A 89 9.07 6.61 -15.19
N ILE A 90 9.36 7.26 -14.06
CA ILE A 90 10.73 7.56 -13.62
C ILE A 90 11.51 6.27 -13.34
N ILE A 91 10.91 5.32 -12.61
CA ILE A 91 11.59 4.07 -12.20
C ILE A 91 11.80 3.13 -13.40
N LEU A 92 10.81 3.05 -14.29
CA LEU A 92 10.78 2.07 -15.39
C LEU A 92 11.43 2.58 -16.68
N ALA A 93 11.63 3.90 -16.85
CA ALA A 93 12.23 4.48 -18.05
C ALA A 93 13.58 3.83 -18.46
N GLN A 94 14.35 3.35 -17.48
CA GLN A 94 15.67 2.75 -17.73
C GLN A 94 15.61 1.31 -18.28
N PHE A 95 14.46 0.65 -18.28
CA PHE A 95 14.34 -0.78 -18.67
C PHE A 95 13.78 -0.99 -20.08
N GLY A 96 13.41 0.08 -20.81
CA GLY A 96 12.66 -0.01 -22.06
C GLY A 96 11.27 -0.63 -21.90
N THR A 97 10.40 -0.54 -22.91
CA THR A 97 8.97 -0.91 -22.77
C THR A 97 8.76 -2.38 -22.38
N VAL A 98 9.46 -3.31 -23.05
CA VAL A 98 9.31 -4.75 -22.79
C VAL A 98 9.89 -5.15 -21.43
N GLY A 99 11.05 -4.58 -21.05
CA GLY A 99 11.67 -4.82 -19.76
C GLY A 99 10.84 -4.26 -18.61
N ALA A 100 10.33 -3.04 -18.77
CA ALA A 100 9.43 -2.38 -17.82
C ALA A 100 8.17 -3.20 -17.55
N ALA A 101 7.49 -3.67 -18.61
CA ALA A 101 6.29 -4.49 -18.48
C ALA A 101 6.56 -5.80 -17.72
N ARG A 102 7.63 -6.53 -18.08
CA ARG A 102 8.01 -7.78 -17.40
C ARG A 102 8.35 -7.55 -15.93
N LEU A 103 9.13 -6.51 -15.64
CA LEU A 103 9.51 -6.17 -14.28
C LEU A 103 8.28 -5.79 -13.43
N PHE A 104 7.40 -4.95 -13.96
CA PHE A 104 6.17 -4.56 -13.29
C PHE A 104 5.27 -5.76 -13.02
N THR A 105 5.08 -6.66 -13.99
CA THR A 105 4.29 -7.89 -13.79
C THR A 105 4.92 -8.79 -12.72
N ALA A 106 6.22 -9.05 -12.79
CA ALA A 106 6.92 -9.89 -11.83
C ALA A 106 6.83 -9.33 -10.41
N VAL A 107 7.11 -8.03 -10.24
CA VAL A 107 6.99 -7.37 -8.94
C VAL A 107 5.55 -7.38 -8.44
N SER A 108 4.56 -7.11 -9.30
CA SER A 108 3.15 -7.16 -8.90
C SER A 108 2.75 -8.54 -8.39
N MET A 109 3.16 -9.62 -9.08
CA MET A 109 2.87 -10.98 -8.65
C MET A 109 3.55 -11.32 -7.31
N VAL A 110 4.82 -10.94 -7.14
CA VAL A 110 5.56 -11.14 -5.89
C VAL A 110 4.90 -10.37 -4.74
N SER A 111 4.54 -9.10 -4.94
CA SER A 111 3.86 -8.27 -3.94
C SER A 111 2.52 -8.84 -3.51
N ILE A 112 1.71 -9.33 -4.46
CA ILE A 112 0.42 -9.95 -4.16
C ILE A 112 0.65 -11.21 -3.31
N ALA A 113 1.54 -12.09 -3.76
CA ALA A 113 1.82 -13.34 -3.05
C ALA A 113 2.39 -13.11 -1.65
N SER A 114 3.34 -12.18 -1.51
CA SER A 114 4.00 -11.90 -0.23
C SER A 114 3.07 -11.22 0.76
N LEU A 115 2.28 -10.22 0.34
CA LEU A 115 1.33 -9.54 1.22
C LEU A 115 0.18 -10.46 1.62
N THR A 116 -0.36 -11.23 0.67
CA THR A 116 -1.38 -12.26 0.95
C THR A 116 -0.82 -13.32 1.92
N GLY A 117 0.42 -13.75 1.71
CA GLY A 117 1.11 -14.68 2.61
C GLY A 117 1.29 -14.12 4.01
N ALA A 118 1.73 -12.87 4.14
CA ALA A 118 1.85 -12.17 5.42
C ALA A 118 0.50 -12.06 6.14
N PHE A 119 -0.56 -11.79 5.40
CA PHE A 119 -1.92 -11.73 5.92
C PHE A 119 -2.40 -13.09 6.46
N PHE A 120 -2.25 -14.18 5.69
CA PHE A 120 -2.61 -15.51 6.18
C PHE A 120 -1.73 -15.99 7.33
N PHE A 121 -0.45 -15.59 7.34
CA PHE A 121 0.44 -15.83 8.45
C PHE A 121 -0.05 -15.14 9.72
N GLY A 122 -0.49 -13.88 9.62
CA GLY A 122 -1.14 -13.16 10.72
C GLY A 122 -2.36 -13.88 11.29
N ALA A 123 -3.28 -14.31 10.43
CA ALA A 123 -4.45 -15.07 10.85
C ALA A 123 -4.08 -16.40 11.55
N TRP A 124 -3.00 -17.05 11.10
CA TRP A 124 -2.47 -18.24 11.75
C TRP A 124 -1.82 -17.96 13.11
N VAL A 125 -1.09 -16.84 13.23
CA VAL A 125 -0.48 -16.39 14.48
C VAL A 125 -1.55 -16.05 15.52
N LYS A 126 -2.66 -15.38 15.14
CA LYS A 126 -3.76 -15.04 16.06
C LYS A 126 -4.24 -16.24 16.86
N LYS A 127 -4.40 -17.39 16.21
CA LYS A 127 -4.84 -18.65 16.85
C LYS A 127 -3.92 -19.15 17.98
N ARG A 128 -2.73 -18.56 18.12
CA ARG A 128 -1.68 -18.98 19.06
C ARG A 128 -1.26 -17.90 20.05
N VAL A 129 -1.79 -16.68 19.95
CA VAL A 129 -1.37 -15.51 20.76
C VAL A 129 -2.55 -14.99 21.59
N THR A 130 -2.27 -14.51 22.80
CA THR A 130 -3.25 -13.92 23.74
C THR A 130 -3.66 -12.49 23.37
N GLU A 131 -4.91 -12.11 23.64
CA GLU A 131 -5.55 -10.82 23.26
C GLU A 131 -4.76 -9.56 23.66
N ASP A 132 -4.10 -9.53 24.83
CA ASP A 132 -3.33 -8.35 25.30
C ASP A 132 -2.19 -7.93 24.36
N VAL A 133 -1.66 -8.86 23.56
CA VAL A 133 -0.56 -8.58 22.62
C VAL A 133 -1.06 -7.82 21.38
N GLU A 134 -2.32 -8.03 20.98
CA GLU A 134 -2.90 -7.48 19.75
C GLU A 134 -3.06 -5.95 19.83
N LEU A 135 -3.57 -5.42 20.95
CA LEU A 135 -3.79 -3.99 21.13
C LEU A 135 -2.47 -3.18 21.13
N HIS A 136 -1.40 -3.75 21.69
CA HIS A 136 -0.09 -3.12 21.74
C HIS A 136 0.58 -3.09 20.36
N TRP A 137 0.39 -4.13 19.55
CA TRP A 137 0.91 -4.21 18.18
C TRP A 137 0.24 -3.19 17.26
N GLY A 138 -1.08 -3.02 17.34
CA GLY A 138 -1.80 -2.01 16.53
C GLY A 138 -1.32 -0.58 16.79
N LYS A 139 -1.14 -0.21 18.07
CA LYS A 139 -0.60 1.11 18.46
C LYS A 139 0.85 1.29 18.00
N ALA A 140 1.70 0.27 18.16
CA ALA A 140 3.09 0.32 17.73
C ALA A 140 3.21 0.52 16.22
N LEU A 141 2.35 -0.14 15.43
CA LEU A 141 2.33 0.02 13.97
C LEU A 141 1.89 1.42 13.54
N LEU A 142 0.85 1.99 14.17
CA LEU A 142 0.44 3.38 13.94
C LEU A 142 1.56 4.37 14.20
N ILE A 143 2.23 4.25 15.35
CA ILE A 143 3.36 5.12 15.72
C ILE A 143 4.53 4.92 14.74
N GLY A 144 4.84 3.68 14.39
CA GLY A 144 5.88 3.37 13.40
C GLY A 144 5.57 3.99 12.02
N GLY A 145 4.32 3.92 11.57
CA GLY A 145 3.89 4.51 10.30
C GLY A 145 4.01 6.04 10.30
N LEU A 146 3.61 6.69 11.40
CA LEU A 146 3.79 8.13 11.61
C LEU A 146 5.27 8.53 11.55
N LEU A 147 6.12 7.80 12.27
CA LEU A 147 7.55 8.06 12.30
C LEU A 147 8.17 7.90 10.90
N LEU A 148 7.81 6.85 10.17
CA LEU A 148 8.30 6.65 8.80
C LEU A 148 7.87 7.77 7.85
N LEU A 149 6.63 8.27 7.98
CA LEU A 149 6.11 9.37 7.17
C LEU A 149 6.84 10.69 7.41
N ILE A 150 7.40 10.91 8.61
CA ILE A 150 8.18 12.11 8.93
C ILE A 150 9.66 11.89 8.59
N ILE A 151 10.21 10.76 9.02
CA ILE A 151 11.65 10.46 8.91
C ILE A 151 12.05 10.35 7.45
N GLU A 152 11.29 9.65 6.62
CA GLU A 152 11.70 9.39 5.24
C GLU A 152 11.80 10.68 4.40
N PRO A 153 10.78 11.55 4.32
CA PRO A 153 10.93 12.82 3.60
C PRO A 153 12.02 13.70 4.20
N THR A 154 12.14 13.74 5.53
CA THR A 154 13.16 14.55 6.21
C THR A 154 14.57 14.10 5.83
N ILE A 155 14.82 12.79 5.89
CA ILE A 155 16.10 12.20 5.50
C ILE A 155 16.36 12.41 4.01
N ALA A 156 15.35 12.21 3.15
CA ALA A 156 15.47 12.41 1.71
C ALA A 156 15.83 13.87 1.35
N ILE A 157 15.25 14.84 2.05
CA ILE A 157 15.54 16.28 1.87
C ILE A 157 16.95 16.63 2.38
N ILE A 158 17.34 16.15 3.57
CA ILE A 158 18.61 16.54 4.21
C ILE A 158 19.80 15.93 3.50
N TYR A 159 19.75 14.63 3.23
CA TYR A 159 20.92 13.88 2.77
C TYR A 159 20.93 13.62 1.27
N GLY A 160 19.81 13.84 0.57
CA GLY A 160 19.70 13.79 -0.89
C GLY A 160 20.51 12.66 -1.54
N GLY A 161 20.01 11.42 -1.51
CA GLY A 161 20.79 10.31 -2.08
C GLY A 161 19.99 9.04 -2.33
N ASP A 162 20.23 8.43 -3.49
CA ASP A 162 19.64 7.16 -3.93
C ASP A 162 19.91 6.02 -2.93
N LEU A 163 21.09 6.01 -2.30
CA LEU A 163 21.45 5.01 -1.29
C LEU A 163 20.54 5.07 -0.06
N ILE A 164 20.11 6.27 0.33
CA ILE A 164 19.31 6.43 1.54
C ILE A 164 17.87 6.06 1.26
N LEU A 165 17.33 6.50 0.12
CA LEU A 165 16.01 6.07 -0.35
C LEU A 165 15.91 4.54 -0.54
N PHE A 166 17.02 3.89 -0.90
CA PHE A 166 17.11 2.43 -0.95
C PHE A 166 16.91 1.81 0.44
N TRP A 167 17.66 2.26 1.45
CA TRP A 167 17.53 1.75 2.82
C TRP A 167 16.19 2.08 3.46
N THR A 168 15.65 3.30 3.27
CA THR A 168 14.32 3.65 3.78
C THR A 168 13.24 2.78 3.13
N SER A 169 13.36 2.48 1.84
CA SER A 169 12.42 1.58 1.16
C SER A 169 12.42 0.17 1.75
N PHE A 170 13.57 -0.37 2.14
CA PHE A 170 13.65 -1.65 2.86
C PHE A 170 12.96 -1.60 4.23
N ILE A 171 13.22 -0.55 5.01
CA ILE A 171 12.60 -0.39 6.34
C ILE A 171 11.08 -0.26 6.22
N VAL A 172 10.61 0.54 5.26
CA VAL A 172 9.17 0.72 4.99
C VAL A 172 8.53 -0.59 4.54
N LEU A 173 9.21 -1.40 3.73
CA LEU A 173 8.72 -2.74 3.35
C LEU A 173 8.55 -3.65 4.57
N ILE A 174 9.54 -3.72 5.46
CA ILE A 174 9.45 -4.51 6.70
C ILE A 174 8.24 -4.07 7.52
N TRP A 175 8.06 -2.76 7.69
CA TRP A 175 6.91 -2.22 8.39
C TRP A 175 5.57 -2.55 7.71
N MET A 176 5.49 -2.48 6.37
CA MET A 176 4.29 -2.84 5.61
C MET A 176 3.93 -4.33 5.75
N TYR A 177 4.92 -5.21 5.77
CA TYR A 177 4.69 -6.64 6.04
C TYR A 177 4.24 -6.87 7.48
N ALA A 178 4.84 -6.18 8.46
CA ALA A 178 4.38 -6.25 9.85
C ALA A 178 2.92 -5.76 9.99
N ALA A 179 2.57 -4.68 9.28
CA ALA A 179 1.19 -4.21 9.19
C ALA A 179 0.27 -5.26 8.54
N GLY A 180 0.70 -5.90 7.44
CA GLY A 180 -0.03 -7.00 6.81
C GLY A 180 -0.29 -8.19 7.73
N ILE A 181 0.69 -8.57 8.56
CA ILE A 181 0.55 -9.62 9.58
C ILE A 181 -0.48 -9.19 10.63
N TYR A 182 -0.36 -7.99 11.18
CA TYR A 182 -1.31 -7.46 12.15
C TYR A 182 -2.74 -7.42 11.59
N TYR A 183 -2.89 -6.96 10.34
CA TYR A 183 -4.16 -6.97 9.62
C TYR A 183 -4.74 -8.39 9.50
N GLY A 184 -3.90 -9.40 9.27
CA GLY A 184 -4.28 -10.81 9.32
C GLY A 184 -4.82 -11.24 10.69
N MET A 185 -4.20 -10.75 11.76
CA MET A 185 -4.66 -11.02 13.14
C MET A 185 -5.99 -10.31 13.44
N ALA A 186 -6.16 -9.06 13.03
CA ALA A 186 -7.36 -8.29 13.34
C ALA A 186 -8.58 -8.63 12.46
N LEU A 187 -8.45 -9.54 11.48
CA LEU A 187 -9.48 -9.78 10.46
C LEU A 187 -10.86 -10.11 11.06
N ASP A 188 -10.92 -11.03 12.01
CA ASP A 188 -12.17 -11.53 12.57
C ASP A 188 -12.95 -10.41 13.27
N GLU A 189 -12.24 -9.58 14.05
CA GLU A 189 -12.83 -8.45 14.77
C GLU A 189 -13.31 -7.35 13.84
N GLU A 190 -12.57 -7.08 12.76
CA GLU A 190 -12.95 -6.07 11.78
C GLU A 190 -14.13 -6.53 10.90
N ILE A 191 -14.27 -7.84 10.66
CA ILE A 191 -15.45 -8.42 10.02
C ILE A 191 -16.67 -8.25 10.93
N GLU A 192 -16.55 -8.55 12.22
CA GLU A 192 -17.63 -8.39 13.20
C GLU A 192 -18.06 -6.91 13.35
N ARG A 193 -17.11 -5.98 13.29
CA ARG A 193 -17.37 -4.53 13.32
C ARG A 193 -17.87 -3.95 12.00
N ASN A 194 -18.04 -4.78 10.96
CA ASN A 194 -18.44 -4.36 9.61
C ASN A 194 -17.50 -3.31 8.97
N ASN A 195 -16.22 -3.31 9.38
CA ASN A 195 -15.17 -2.42 8.90
C ASN A 195 -14.38 -3.02 7.71
N TRP A 196 -14.88 -4.11 7.14
CA TRP A 196 -14.23 -4.87 6.05
C TRP A 196 -13.76 -4.01 4.87
N MET A 197 -14.43 -2.89 4.59
CA MET A 197 -14.09 -2.02 3.48
C MET A 197 -12.83 -1.17 3.75
N TYR A 198 -12.60 -0.75 5.00
CA TYR A 198 -11.36 -0.08 5.39
C TYR A 198 -10.18 -1.03 5.32
N PHE A 199 -10.42 -2.30 5.63
CA PHE A 199 -9.44 -3.35 5.44
C PHE A 199 -9.06 -3.49 3.96
N VAL A 200 -10.05 -3.62 3.08
CA VAL A 200 -9.84 -3.72 1.62
C VAL A 200 -9.05 -2.53 1.09
N LEU A 201 -9.37 -1.33 1.56
CA LEU A 201 -8.65 -0.10 1.22
C LEU A 201 -7.21 -0.10 1.73
N SER A 202 -6.99 -0.48 2.99
CA SER A 202 -5.64 -0.56 3.57
C SER A 202 -4.78 -1.61 2.87
N TYR A 203 -5.37 -2.75 2.50
CA TYR A 203 -4.72 -3.80 1.72
C TYR A 203 -4.32 -3.28 0.33
N PHE A 204 -5.24 -2.64 -0.39
CA PHE A 204 -4.98 -2.06 -1.71
C PHE A 204 -3.82 -1.06 -1.68
N LEU A 205 -3.88 -0.07 -0.78
CA LEU A 205 -2.83 0.96 -0.70
C LEU A 205 -1.49 0.38 -0.24
N THR A 206 -1.49 -0.57 0.69
CA THR A 206 -0.27 -1.27 1.11
C THR A 206 0.34 -2.04 -0.06
N LEU A 207 -0.46 -2.74 -0.85
CA LEU A 207 0.03 -3.49 -2.01
C LEU A 207 0.68 -2.58 -3.04
N ILE A 208 0.02 -1.49 -3.42
CA ILE A 208 0.57 -0.54 -4.40
C ILE A 208 1.90 0.04 -3.90
N ASN A 209 1.99 0.38 -2.61
CA ASN A 209 3.24 0.82 -2.03
C ASN A 209 4.34 -0.24 -2.08
N ILE A 210 4.04 -1.50 -1.73
CA ILE A 210 5.03 -2.59 -1.84
C ILE A 210 5.55 -2.70 -3.28
N ILE A 211 4.66 -2.61 -4.29
CA ILE A 211 5.05 -2.61 -5.70
C ILE A 211 6.03 -1.47 -6.00
N ILE A 212 5.70 -0.23 -5.62
CA ILE A 212 6.56 0.93 -5.85
C ILE A 212 7.94 0.73 -5.20
N ARG A 213 7.96 0.26 -3.94
CA ARG A 213 9.22 0.08 -3.18
C ARG A 213 10.10 -0.99 -3.79
N LEU A 214 9.53 -2.13 -4.18
CA LEU A 214 10.29 -3.20 -4.84
C LEU A 214 10.82 -2.76 -6.20
N LEU A 215 10.02 -2.05 -7.00
CA LEU A 215 10.48 -1.48 -8.27
C LEU A 215 11.63 -0.49 -8.05
N TYR A 216 11.52 0.38 -7.04
CA TYR A 216 12.56 1.32 -6.68
C TYR A 216 13.87 0.60 -6.27
N ILE A 217 13.79 -0.39 -5.38
CA ILE A 217 14.93 -1.19 -4.93
C ILE A 217 15.62 -1.86 -6.12
N ILE A 218 14.88 -2.53 -7.00
CA ILE A 218 15.44 -3.20 -8.18
C ILE A 218 16.09 -2.19 -9.12
N SER A 219 15.44 -1.04 -9.32
CA SER A 219 15.99 0.07 -10.11
C SER A 219 17.32 0.58 -9.55
N ALA A 220 17.39 0.81 -8.23
CA ALA A 220 18.61 1.27 -7.56
C ALA A 220 19.75 0.25 -7.64
N LEU A 221 19.46 -1.05 -7.49
CA LEU A 221 20.44 -2.12 -7.65
C LEU A 221 20.96 -2.23 -9.08
N THR A 222 20.11 -1.95 -10.07
CA THR A 222 20.49 -2.01 -11.49
C THR A 222 21.37 -0.83 -11.90
N LYS A 223 21.12 0.38 -11.38
CA LYS A 223 21.94 1.57 -11.68
C LYS A 223 23.38 1.49 -11.18
N ASN A 224 23.63 0.69 -10.13
CA ASN A 224 24.94 0.57 -9.49
C ASN A 224 25.82 -0.54 -10.12
N ASN A 225 25.33 -1.25 -11.15
CA ASN A 225 26.06 -2.28 -11.89
C ASN A 225 26.28 -1.85 -13.34
#